data_AF-A0A9X9M4Z6-F1
#
_entry.id   AF-A0A9X9M4Z6-F1
#
_cell.length_a   1.000
_cell.length_b   1.000
_cell.length_c   1.000
_cell.angle_alpha   90.00
_cell.angle_beta   90.00
_cell.angle_gamma   90.00
#
_symmetry.space_group_name_H-M   'P 1'
#
loop_
_entity.id
_entity.type
_entity.pdbx_description
1 polymer ?
#
loop_
_entity_poly.entity_id
_entity_poly.type
_entity_poly.pdbx_seq_one_letter_code
_entity_poly.pdbx_strand_id
1 'polypeptide(L)'
;MTRVFHEQGILFGYRHPQSSATACVLSLFQMTNETLNIWTHLLPFWFFVWRFVTALYITDIQNDSYSWPLFVYMGTSCVYPLVSSCAHTFSSMSKNARHICYFLDYGAVNLFSLGSAIAYSAYSLPDVMVCTTFHDYYVPLAVMNTILSTGLSCYSRLGLADGEAGSFAPGEAVYQAGRNVVSSHRKSMVWGMALASQSQLSSCVS
;
A
#
# COMPACT_ATOMS: atom_id res chain seq x y z
N MET A 1 -9.32 -29.58 -6.84
CA MET A 1 -8.33 -28.48 -6.90
C MET A 1 -9.00 -27.19 -6.44
N THR A 2 -8.43 -26.49 -5.46
CA THR A 2 -9.12 -25.43 -4.71
C THR A 2 -9.18 -24.10 -5.47
N ARG A 3 -10.40 -23.63 -5.81
CA ARG A 3 -10.70 -22.33 -6.44
C ARG A 3 -10.12 -21.10 -5.72
N VAL A 4 -9.62 -21.25 -4.50
CA VAL A 4 -9.10 -20.19 -3.62
C VAL A 4 -7.85 -19.49 -4.18
N PHE A 5 -7.07 -20.16 -5.04
CA PHE A 5 -5.81 -19.62 -5.56
C PHE A 5 -5.90 -19.05 -6.98
N HIS A 6 -7.04 -19.19 -7.66
CA HIS A 6 -7.23 -18.68 -9.01
C HIS A 6 -8.07 -17.41 -9.00
N GLU A 7 -7.59 -16.41 -9.72
CA GLU A 7 -8.29 -15.17 -10.03
C GLU A 7 -9.10 -15.36 -11.31
N GLN A 8 -10.27 -14.72 -11.39
CA GLN A 8 -11.07 -14.78 -12.61
C GLN A 8 -10.35 -14.05 -13.75
N GLY A 9 -10.24 -14.72 -14.90
CA GLY A 9 -9.61 -14.15 -16.11
C GLY A 9 -8.14 -14.53 -16.32
N ILE A 10 -7.49 -15.21 -15.37
CA ILE A 10 -6.14 -15.75 -15.56
C ILE A 10 -6.25 -17.26 -15.80
N LEU A 11 -5.74 -17.71 -16.94
CA LEU A 11 -5.92 -19.08 -17.42
C LEU A 11 -4.77 -20.03 -17.03
N PHE A 12 -3.55 -19.52 -16.87
CA PHE A 12 -2.35 -20.31 -16.62
C PHE A 12 -1.25 -19.50 -15.89
N GLY A 13 -0.16 -20.16 -15.48
CA GLY A 13 1.00 -19.52 -14.85
C GLY A 13 0.96 -19.46 -13.32
N TYR A 14 -0.02 -20.14 -12.70
CA TYR A 14 -0.14 -20.23 -11.25
C TYR A 14 0.99 -21.05 -10.63
N ARG A 15 1.54 -20.55 -9.52
CA ARG A 15 2.48 -21.29 -8.68
C ARG A 15 1.77 -22.43 -7.93
N HIS A 16 2.52 -23.50 -7.64
CA HIS A 16 1.97 -24.64 -6.90
C HIS A 16 1.51 -24.19 -5.49
N PRO A 17 0.26 -24.49 -5.07
CA PRO A 17 -0.19 -24.22 -3.71
C PRO A 17 0.71 -24.93 -2.70
N GLN A 18 1.11 -24.28 -1.60
CA GLN A 18 2.06 -24.83 -0.62
C GLN A 18 3.53 -24.81 -1.05
N SER A 19 3.94 -23.79 -1.81
CA SER A 19 5.35 -23.55 -2.15
C SER A 19 6.16 -23.20 -0.89
N SER A 20 7.39 -23.71 -0.77
CA SER A 20 8.29 -23.32 0.32
C SER A 20 8.66 -21.84 0.25
N ALA A 21 9.13 -21.25 1.35
CA ALA A 21 9.61 -19.86 1.37
C ALA A 21 10.74 -19.63 0.35
N THR A 22 11.64 -20.61 0.20
CA THR A 22 12.72 -20.58 -0.79
C THR A 22 12.19 -20.61 -2.23
N ALA A 23 11.19 -21.45 -2.52
CA ALA A 23 10.55 -21.47 -3.83
C ALA A 23 9.81 -20.15 -4.14
N CYS A 24 9.23 -19.50 -3.12
CA CYS A 24 8.61 -18.18 -3.28
C CYS A 24 9.64 -17.10 -3.63
N VAL A 25 10.79 -17.08 -2.95
CA VAL A 25 11.88 -16.13 -3.28
C VAL A 25 12.48 -16.42 -4.65
N LEU A 26 12.71 -17.69 -5.00
CA LEU A 26 13.20 -18.06 -6.33
C LEU A 26 12.21 -17.69 -7.44
N SER A 27 10.91 -17.69 -7.14
CA SER A 27 9.89 -17.28 -8.12
C SER A 27 9.95 -15.81 -8.54
N LEU A 28 10.72 -14.97 -7.81
CA LEU A 28 11.04 -13.61 -8.25
C LEU A 28 11.68 -13.59 -9.65
N PHE A 29 12.48 -14.61 -9.96
CA PHE A 29 13.21 -14.71 -11.23
C PHE A 29 12.56 -15.68 -12.22
N GLN A 30 11.34 -16.15 -11.93
CA GLN A 30 10.58 -17.04 -12.80
C GLN A 30 9.33 -16.31 -13.31
N MET A 31 8.91 -16.62 -14.54
CA MET A 31 7.66 -16.07 -15.10
C MET A 31 6.47 -16.80 -14.50
N THR A 32 5.73 -16.12 -13.62
CA THR A 32 4.54 -16.60 -12.94
C THR A 32 3.44 -15.55 -13.02
N ASN A 33 2.21 -15.92 -12.69
CA ASN A 33 1.07 -15.00 -12.66
C ASN A 33 1.24 -13.82 -11.68
N GLU A 34 2.18 -13.90 -10.73
CA GLU A 34 2.47 -12.87 -9.73
C GLU A 34 3.75 -12.07 -10.03
N THR A 35 4.56 -12.47 -11.01
CA THR A 35 5.88 -11.88 -11.25
C THR A 35 5.78 -10.38 -11.53
N LEU A 36 4.84 -9.95 -12.37
CA LEU A 36 4.62 -8.53 -12.62
C LEU A 36 4.14 -7.79 -11.37
N ASN A 37 3.23 -8.37 -10.58
CA ASN A 37 2.78 -7.76 -9.32
C ASN A 37 3.97 -7.56 -8.37
N ILE A 38 4.86 -8.54 -8.25
CA ILE A 38 6.03 -8.43 -7.39
C ILE A 38 6.98 -7.34 -7.88
N TRP A 39 7.39 -7.37 -9.14
CA TRP A 39 8.39 -6.43 -9.67
C TRP A 39 7.89 -4.99 -9.76
N THR A 40 6.61 -4.79 -10.09
CA THR A 40 6.00 -3.45 -10.13
C THR A 40 5.93 -2.77 -8.78
N HIS A 41 5.96 -3.52 -7.67
CA HIS A 41 6.09 -2.98 -6.31
C HIS A 41 7.55 -2.94 -5.84
N LEU A 42 8.37 -3.94 -6.17
CA LEU A 42 9.77 -4.02 -5.72
C LEU A 42 10.68 -2.94 -6.32
N LEU A 43 10.49 -2.57 -7.59
CA LEU A 43 11.28 -1.50 -8.23
C LEU A 43 11.03 -0.13 -7.58
N PRO A 44 9.77 0.31 -7.38
CA PRO A 44 9.45 1.48 -6.58
C PRO A 44 10.04 1.49 -5.17
N PHE A 45 10.03 0.36 -4.48
CA PHE A 45 10.58 0.26 -3.13
C PHE A 45 12.04 0.73 -3.09
N TRP A 46 12.89 0.23 -3.99
CA TRP A 46 14.29 0.64 -4.05
C TRP A 46 14.47 2.12 -4.38
N PHE A 47 13.65 2.65 -5.29
CA PHE A 47 13.65 4.08 -5.61
C PHE A 47 13.29 4.93 -4.37
N PHE A 48 12.21 4.59 -3.65
CA PHE A 48 11.79 5.34 -2.48
C PHE A 48 12.77 5.22 -1.32
N VAL A 49 13.37 4.04 -1.11
CA VAL A 49 14.42 3.84 -0.08
C VAL A 49 15.62 4.72 -0.38
N TRP A 50 16.10 4.77 -1.62
CA TRP A 50 17.17 5.71 -2.00
C TRP A 50 16.74 7.12 -1.62
N ARG A 51 15.60 7.61 -2.12
CA ARG A 51 15.15 8.99 -1.86
C ARG A 51 15.06 9.29 -0.37
N PHE A 52 14.52 8.36 0.43
CA PHE A 52 14.38 8.50 1.88
C PHE A 52 15.75 8.59 2.57
N VAL A 53 16.66 7.68 2.25
CA VAL A 53 18.02 7.69 2.79
C VAL A 53 18.75 8.98 2.43
N THR A 54 18.65 9.45 1.17
CA THR A 54 19.23 10.74 0.77
C THR A 54 18.64 11.92 1.57
N ALA A 55 17.32 11.93 1.81
CA ALA A 55 16.70 12.97 2.63
C ALA A 55 17.18 12.93 4.09
N LEU A 56 17.32 11.73 4.68
CA LEU A 56 17.87 11.56 6.03
C LEU A 56 19.31 12.08 6.15
N TYR A 57 20.11 11.98 5.07
CA TYR A 57 21.49 12.46 5.05
C TYR A 57 21.63 13.98 4.89
N ILE A 58 20.69 14.62 4.17
CA ILE A 58 20.79 16.05 3.83
C ILE A 58 20.09 16.93 4.86
N THR A 59 19.01 16.44 5.47
CA THR A 59 18.17 17.22 6.37
C THR A 59 18.57 17.03 7.84
N ASP A 60 18.63 18.12 8.59
CA ASP A 60 18.78 18.08 10.04
C ASP A 60 17.43 17.80 10.74
N ILE A 61 17.09 16.52 10.84
CA ILE A 61 15.80 16.02 11.34
C ILE A 61 15.51 16.47 12.78
N GLN A 62 16.55 16.58 13.60
CA GLN A 62 16.39 16.88 15.02
C GLN A 62 16.00 18.34 15.23
N ASN A 63 16.53 19.23 14.41
CA ASN A 63 16.33 20.67 14.55
C ASN A 63 15.25 21.22 13.59
N ASP A 64 14.86 20.47 12.55
CA ASP A 64 13.83 20.90 11.59
C ASP A 64 12.50 20.14 11.76
N SER A 65 11.61 20.70 12.56
CA SER A 65 10.24 20.18 12.75
C SER A 65 9.39 20.21 11.47
N TYR A 66 9.70 21.11 10.52
CA TYR A 66 8.95 21.23 9.27
C TYR A 66 9.13 20.01 8.36
N SER A 67 10.24 19.28 8.49
CA SER A 67 10.55 18.10 7.68
C SER A 67 9.86 16.81 8.13
N TRP A 68 9.27 16.75 9.32
CA TRP A 68 8.66 15.53 9.87
C TRP A 68 7.50 14.96 9.02
N PRO A 69 6.54 15.75 8.54
CA PRO A 69 5.49 15.27 7.64
C PRO A 69 6.05 14.60 6.37
N LEU A 70 7.12 15.17 5.80
CA LEU A 70 7.81 14.60 4.65
C LEU A 70 8.42 13.23 4.97
N PHE A 71 9.09 13.08 6.12
CA PHE A 71 9.68 11.80 6.51
C PHE A 71 8.63 10.73 6.78
N VAL A 72 7.49 11.09 7.38
CA VAL A 72 6.35 10.17 7.54
C VAL A 72 5.86 9.71 6.17
N TYR A 73 5.65 10.64 5.22
CA TYR A 73 5.24 10.29 3.86
C TYR A 73 6.26 9.39 3.15
N MET A 74 7.55 9.71 3.21
CA MET A 74 8.60 8.92 2.55
C MET A 74 8.77 7.54 3.19
N GLY A 75 8.72 7.45 4.52
CA GLY A 75 8.77 6.17 5.23
C GLY A 75 7.60 5.26 4.84
N THR A 76 6.38 5.80 4.85
CA THR A 76 5.19 5.05 4.41
C THR A 76 5.21 4.68 2.92
N SER A 77 5.82 5.53 2.07
CA SER A 77 6.08 5.23 0.65
C SER A 77 7.08 4.09 0.44
N CYS A 78 7.96 3.82 1.41
CA CYS A 78 8.83 2.64 1.39
C CYS A 78 8.08 1.39 1.89
N VAL A 79 7.34 1.51 2.99
CA VAL A 79 6.65 0.39 3.63
C VAL A 79 5.60 -0.22 2.70
N TYR A 80 4.77 0.60 2.05
CA TYR A 80 3.70 0.10 1.17
C TYR A 80 4.20 -0.87 0.08
N PRO A 81 5.08 -0.48 -0.85
CA PRO A 81 5.53 -1.35 -1.93
C PRO A 81 6.30 -2.58 -1.42
N LEU A 82 7.03 -2.46 -0.31
CA LEU A 82 7.70 -3.61 0.30
C LEU A 82 6.69 -4.66 0.77
N VAL A 83 5.71 -4.24 1.56
CA VAL A 83 4.70 -5.16 2.10
C VAL A 83 3.85 -5.75 0.98
N SER A 84 3.53 -4.97 -0.05
CA SER A 84 2.77 -5.46 -1.22
C SER A 84 3.55 -6.52 -2.01
N SER A 85 4.82 -6.25 -2.30
CA SER A 85 5.73 -7.21 -2.96
C SER A 85 5.89 -8.51 -2.16
N CYS A 86 6.09 -8.39 -0.84
CA CYS A 86 6.14 -9.54 0.07
C CYS A 86 4.83 -10.33 0.05
N ALA A 87 3.68 -9.65 0.02
CA ALA A 87 2.39 -10.31 0.03
C ALA A 87 2.18 -11.16 -1.22
N HIS A 88 2.48 -10.61 -2.40
CA HIS A 88 2.44 -11.35 -3.65
C HIS A 88 3.47 -12.49 -3.65
N THR A 89 4.67 -12.29 -3.09
CA THR A 89 5.71 -13.32 -3.01
C THR A 89 5.28 -14.52 -2.16
N PHE A 90 4.79 -14.29 -0.94
CA PHE A 90 4.54 -15.36 0.05
C PHE A 90 3.09 -15.87 0.08
N SER A 91 2.17 -15.27 -0.68
CA SER A 91 0.76 -15.70 -0.74
C SER A 91 0.53 -17.13 -1.23
N SER A 92 1.51 -17.77 -1.88
CA SER A 92 1.44 -19.17 -2.33
C SER A 92 1.85 -20.20 -1.27
N MET A 93 2.41 -19.77 -0.13
CA MET A 93 2.96 -20.68 0.90
C MET A 93 1.88 -21.47 1.65
N SER A 94 0.78 -20.84 2.00
CA SER A 94 -0.35 -21.49 2.66
C SER A 94 -1.56 -20.56 2.64
N LYS A 95 -2.74 -21.08 2.95
CA LYS A 95 -3.94 -20.25 3.13
C LYS A 95 -3.71 -19.21 4.24
N ASN A 96 -3.17 -19.62 5.39
CA ASN A 96 -2.90 -18.72 6.52
C ASN A 96 -1.88 -17.63 6.16
N ALA A 97 -0.78 -17.99 5.49
CA ALA A 97 0.22 -17.03 5.02
C ALA A 97 -0.40 -16.01 4.04
N ARG A 98 -1.26 -16.47 3.10
CA ARG A 98 -2.01 -15.59 2.20
C ARG A 98 -2.89 -14.60 2.95
N HIS A 99 -3.61 -15.05 3.99
CA HIS A 99 -4.47 -14.18 4.77
C HIS A 99 -3.68 -13.09 5.50
N ILE A 100 -2.57 -13.47 6.16
CA ILE A 100 -1.69 -12.55 6.89
C ILE A 100 -1.00 -11.58 5.92
N CYS A 101 -0.47 -12.07 4.81
CA CYS A 101 0.21 -11.27 3.80
C CYS A 101 -0.67 -10.16 3.23
N TYR A 102 -1.86 -10.52 2.72
CA TYR A 102 -2.78 -9.53 2.19
C TYR A 102 -3.44 -8.68 3.29
N PHE A 103 -3.44 -9.13 4.55
CA PHE A 103 -3.83 -8.30 5.67
C PHE A 103 -2.82 -7.17 5.90
N LEU A 104 -1.53 -7.51 5.95
CA LEU A 104 -0.45 -6.53 6.07
C LEU A 104 -0.41 -5.58 4.88
N ASP A 105 -0.64 -6.08 3.66
CA ASP A 105 -0.72 -5.25 2.43
C ASP A 105 -1.79 -4.16 2.54
N TYR A 106 -3.01 -4.52 2.98
CA TYR A 106 -4.08 -3.53 3.17
C TYR A 106 -3.76 -2.52 4.27
N GLY A 107 -3.16 -2.96 5.38
CA GLY A 107 -2.67 -2.06 6.43
C GLY A 107 -1.62 -1.08 5.91
N ALA A 108 -0.68 -1.57 5.09
CA ALA A 108 0.37 -0.75 4.49
C ALA A 108 -0.17 0.27 3.48
N VAL A 109 -1.20 -0.08 2.70
CA VAL A 109 -1.93 0.88 1.84
C VAL A 109 -2.54 1.99 2.68
N ASN A 110 -3.31 1.65 3.73
CA ASN A 110 -3.96 2.65 4.57
C ASN A 110 -2.93 3.57 5.27
N LEU A 111 -1.80 3.00 5.70
CA LEU A 111 -0.70 3.76 6.30
C LEU A 111 -0.06 4.73 5.30
N PHE A 112 0.13 4.32 4.04
CA PHE A 112 0.59 5.22 2.98
C PHE A 112 -0.42 6.33 2.67
N SER A 113 -1.72 6.03 2.68
CA SER A 113 -2.78 7.03 2.54
C SER A 113 -2.73 8.07 3.65
N LEU A 114 -2.51 7.63 4.90
CA LEU A 114 -2.34 8.52 6.05
C LEU A 114 -1.09 9.39 5.92
N GLY A 115 0.06 8.80 5.57
CA GLY A 115 1.30 9.55 5.35
C GLY A 115 1.14 10.61 4.24
N SER A 116 0.42 10.27 3.17
CA SER A 116 0.09 11.20 2.09
C SER A 116 -0.82 12.33 2.56
N ALA A 117 -1.83 12.04 3.38
CA ALA A 117 -2.71 13.06 3.96
C ALA A 117 -1.94 14.01 4.88
N ILE A 118 -1.03 13.49 5.72
CA ILE A 118 -0.19 14.31 6.60
C ILE A 118 0.69 15.27 5.77
N ALA A 119 1.37 14.77 4.73
CA ALA A 119 2.19 15.61 3.86
C ALA A 119 1.35 16.62 3.06
N TYR A 120 0.18 16.23 2.56
CA TYR A 120 -0.75 17.14 1.89
C TYR A 120 -1.19 18.28 2.82
N SER A 121 -1.54 17.94 4.07
CA SER A 121 -1.93 18.93 5.07
C SER A 121 -0.80 19.93 5.37
N ALA A 122 0.45 19.46 5.39
CA ALA A 122 1.60 20.28 5.72
C ALA A 122 2.11 21.15 4.57
N TYR A 123 2.02 20.67 3.32
CA TYR A 123 2.74 21.27 2.19
C TYR A 123 1.87 21.67 0.99
N SER A 124 0.62 21.19 0.90
CA SER A 124 -0.20 21.34 -0.30
C SER A 124 -1.58 21.91 -0.06
N LEU A 125 -2.00 22.09 1.19
CA LEU A 125 -3.25 22.78 1.49
C LEU A 125 -3.14 24.26 1.10
N PRO A 126 -4.14 24.82 0.40
CA PRO A 126 -4.10 26.21 -0.01
C PRO A 126 -4.23 27.12 1.21
N ASP A 127 -3.51 28.24 1.23
CA ASP A 127 -3.43 29.16 2.38
C ASP A 127 -4.80 29.60 2.92
N VAL A 128 -5.78 29.80 2.01
CA VAL A 128 -7.16 30.16 2.36
C VAL A 128 -7.87 29.12 3.23
N MET A 129 -7.41 27.87 3.21
CA MET A 129 -7.99 26.72 3.91
C MET A 129 -7.21 26.37 5.18
N VAL A 130 -5.95 26.79 5.31
CA VAL A 130 -5.10 26.52 6.47
C VAL A 130 -5.67 27.13 7.76
N CYS A 131 -6.28 28.32 7.67
CA CYS A 131 -6.91 28.99 8.81
C CYS A 131 -8.39 28.63 9.02
N THR A 132 -8.86 27.50 8.48
CA THR A 132 -10.25 27.07 8.59
C THR A 132 -10.38 25.80 9.42
N THR A 133 -11.58 25.57 9.97
CA THR A 133 -11.91 24.34 10.71
C THR A 133 -11.68 23.07 9.87
N PHE A 134 -11.67 23.18 8.54
CA PHE A 134 -11.34 22.06 7.67
C PHE A 134 -9.93 21.53 7.93
N HIS A 135 -8.94 22.43 8.07
CA HIS A 135 -7.56 22.04 8.38
C HIS A 135 -7.47 21.32 9.74
N ASP A 136 -8.17 21.82 10.75
CA ASP A 136 -8.18 21.26 12.10
C ASP A 136 -8.70 19.80 12.15
N TYR A 137 -9.69 19.48 11.33
CA TYR A 137 -10.29 18.14 11.30
C TYR A 137 -9.71 17.21 10.24
N TYR A 138 -8.98 17.72 9.24
CA TYR A 138 -8.51 16.92 8.11
C TYR A 138 -7.62 15.74 8.53
N VAL A 139 -6.56 15.99 9.31
CA VAL A 139 -5.65 14.92 9.77
C VAL A 139 -6.33 13.97 10.76
N PRO A 140 -7.08 14.45 11.78
CA PRO A 140 -7.86 13.55 12.66
C PRO A 140 -8.83 12.63 11.90
N LEU A 141 -9.54 13.15 10.90
CA LEU A 141 -10.42 12.35 10.06
C LEU A 141 -9.65 11.32 9.21
N ALA A 142 -8.48 11.69 8.69
CA ALA A 142 -7.61 10.75 7.97
C ALA A 142 -7.12 9.61 8.88
N VAL A 143 -6.75 9.91 10.13
CA VAL A 143 -6.39 8.91 11.14
C VAL A 143 -7.58 7.99 11.44
N MET A 144 -8.75 8.56 11.69
CA MET A 144 -9.97 7.79 11.93
C MET A 144 -10.30 6.86 10.76
N ASN A 145 -10.23 7.38 9.52
CA ASN A 145 -10.43 6.57 8.31
C ASN A 145 -9.41 5.42 8.22
N THR A 146 -8.15 5.66 8.56
CA THR A 146 -7.08 4.64 8.56
C THR A 146 -7.35 3.54 9.58
N ILE A 147 -7.78 3.91 10.79
CA ILE A 147 -8.14 2.95 11.84
C ILE A 147 -9.36 2.13 11.41
N LEU A 148 -10.42 2.78 10.94
CA LEU A 148 -11.66 2.11 10.52
C LEU A 148 -11.43 1.18 9.33
N SER A 149 -10.73 1.63 8.28
CA SER A 149 -10.42 0.80 7.10
C SER A 149 -9.53 -0.40 7.42
N THR A 150 -8.56 -0.22 8.33
CA THR A 150 -7.71 -1.31 8.81
C THR A 150 -8.51 -2.28 9.68
N GLY A 151 -9.33 -1.79 10.60
CA GLY A 151 -10.22 -2.60 11.43
C GLY A 151 -11.26 -3.39 10.62
N LEU A 152 -11.85 -2.78 9.60
CA LEU A 152 -12.75 -3.46 8.66
C LEU A 152 -12.02 -4.54 7.85
N SER A 153 -10.76 -4.29 7.47
CA SER A 153 -9.90 -5.29 6.82
C SER A 153 -9.58 -6.46 7.75
N CYS A 154 -9.42 -6.22 9.07
CA CYS A 154 -9.32 -7.27 10.08
C CYS A 154 -10.62 -8.09 10.14
N TYR A 155 -11.76 -7.39 10.26
CA TYR A 155 -13.07 -8.03 10.46
C TYR A 155 -13.47 -8.93 9.29
N SER A 156 -13.31 -8.45 8.05
CA SER A 156 -13.60 -9.23 6.83
C SER A 156 -12.81 -10.53 6.76
N ARG A 157 -11.61 -10.59 7.37
CA ARG A 157 -10.74 -11.77 7.35
C ARG A 157 -10.94 -12.70 8.54
N LEU A 158 -11.35 -12.18 9.70
CA LEU A 158 -11.74 -12.98 10.87
C LEU A 158 -13.07 -13.71 10.62
N GLY A 159 -14.07 -13.05 10.00
CA GLY A 159 -15.36 -13.68 9.68
C GLY A 159 -15.26 -14.85 8.68
N LEU A 160 -14.19 -14.94 7.91
CA LEU A 160 -13.90 -16.09 7.03
C LEU A 160 -13.25 -17.27 7.79
N ALA A 161 -12.67 -17.04 8.96
CA ALA A 161 -12.03 -18.07 9.78
C ALA A 161 -13.05 -18.82 10.67
N ASP A 162 -14.12 -18.13 11.10
CA ASP A 162 -15.11 -18.69 12.03
C ASP A 162 -16.30 -19.38 11.35
N GLY A 163 -16.35 -19.44 10.01
CA GLY A 163 -17.46 -20.10 9.29
C GLY A 163 -18.82 -19.40 9.42
N GLU A 164 -18.90 -18.30 10.17
CA GLU A 164 -20.08 -17.44 10.26
C GLU A 164 -20.14 -16.47 9.07
N ALA A 165 -20.36 -17.02 7.87
CA ALA A 165 -21.00 -16.26 6.81
C ALA A 165 -22.50 -16.13 7.13
N GLY A 166 -22.81 -15.49 8.27
CA GLY A 166 -24.15 -15.00 8.55
C GLY A 166 -24.52 -13.94 7.52
N SER A 167 -25.77 -13.98 7.07
CA SER A 167 -26.40 -13.18 6.00
C SER A 167 -26.37 -11.65 6.21
N PHE A 168 -25.19 -11.06 6.36
CA PHE A 168 -24.99 -9.62 6.43
C PHE A 168 -24.18 -9.16 5.20
N ALA A 169 -24.89 -8.52 4.28
CA ALA A 169 -24.39 -7.90 3.04
C ALA A 169 -23.22 -6.89 3.16
N PRO A 170 -22.79 -6.35 4.33
CA PRO A 170 -21.66 -5.42 4.37
C PRO A 170 -20.30 -6.05 4.08
N GLY A 171 -20.10 -7.35 4.31
CA GLY A 171 -18.78 -7.97 4.11
C GLY A 171 -18.28 -7.87 2.67
N GLU A 172 -19.17 -8.11 1.70
CA GLU A 172 -18.89 -8.01 0.27
C GLU A 172 -18.68 -6.55 -0.16
N ALA A 173 -19.51 -5.63 0.35
CA ALA A 173 -19.41 -4.20 0.07
C ALA A 173 -18.13 -3.58 0.66
N VAL A 174 -17.74 -3.98 1.86
CA VAL A 174 -16.50 -3.58 2.54
C VAL A 174 -15.28 -4.20 1.84
N TYR A 175 -15.35 -5.46 1.43
CA TYR A 175 -14.31 -6.11 0.64
C TYR A 175 -14.13 -5.44 -0.74
N GLN A 176 -15.23 -5.07 -1.40
CA GLN A 176 -15.19 -4.30 -2.64
C GLN A 176 -14.70 -2.87 -2.43
N ALA A 177 -15.11 -2.20 -1.36
CA ALA A 177 -14.60 -0.87 -1.01
C ALA A 177 -13.09 -0.90 -0.76
N GLY A 178 -12.59 -1.88 -0.01
CA GLY A 178 -11.16 -2.12 0.18
C GLY A 178 -10.44 -2.38 -1.14
N ARG A 179 -10.99 -3.24 -2.02
CA ARG A 179 -10.45 -3.45 -3.38
C ARG A 179 -10.43 -2.16 -4.21
N ASN A 180 -11.47 -1.34 -4.13
CA ASN A 180 -11.58 -0.11 -4.89
C ASN A 180 -10.59 0.94 -4.40
N VAL A 181 -10.42 1.09 -3.07
CA VAL A 181 -9.40 1.94 -2.43
C VAL A 181 -8.00 1.50 -2.84
N VAL A 182 -7.70 0.19 -2.80
CA VAL A 182 -6.41 -0.34 -3.24
C VAL A 182 -6.20 -0.13 -4.75
N SER A 183 -7.24 -0.29 -5.59
CA SER A 183 -7.16 -0.01 -7.03
C SER A 183 -6.91 1.47 -7.31
N SER A 184 -7.53 2.35 -6.50
CA SER A 184 -7.38 3.80 -6.56
C SER A 184 -5.96 4.20 -6.14
N HIS A 185 -5.44 3.64 -5.05
CA HIS A 185 -4.06 3.88 -4.61
C HIS A 185 -3.01 3.31 -5.57
N ARG A 186 -3.23 2.13 -6.16
CA ARG A 186 -2.35 1.59 -7.22
C ARG A 186 -2.32 2.52 -8.43
N LYS A 187 -3.47 3.05 -8.85
CA LYS A 187 -3.53 4.07 -9.91
C LYS A 187 -2.82 5.35 -9.48
N SER A 188 -3.08 5.87 -8.27
CA SER A 188 -2.45 7.07 -7.74
C SER A 188 -0.94 6.94 -7.55
N MET A 189 -0.41 5.75 -7.28
CA MET A 189 1.05 5.52 -7.22
C MET A 189 1.68 5.56 -8.61
N VAL A 190 1.05 4.95 -9.63
CA VAL A 190 1.49 5.06 -11.02
C VAL A 190 1.45 6.51 -11.51
N TRP A 191 0.37 7.23 -11.20
CA TRP A 191 0.24 8.65 -11.50
C TRP A 191 1.22 9.51 -10.68
N GLY A 192 1.47 9.18 -9.42
CA GLY A 192 2.43 9.86 -8.55
C GLY A 192 3.87 9.69 -9.03
N MET A 193 4.25 8.52 -9.53
CA MET A 193 5.54 8.28 -10.20
C MET A 193 5.65 9.05 -11.53
N ALA A 194 4.57 9.12 -12.30
CA ALA A 194 4.53 9.90 -13.52
C ALA A 194 4.65 11.41 -13.25
N LEU A 195 4.02 11.92 -12.18
CA LEU A 195 4.10 13.31 -11.75
C LEU A 195 5.47 13.66 -11.14
N ALA A 196 6.06 12.75 -10.36
CA ALA A 196 7.43 12.90 -9.86
C ALA A 196 8.47 12.88 -11.01
N SER A 197 8.22 12.11 -12.07
CA SER A 197 9.04 12.15 -13.29
C SER A 197 8.87 13.48 -14.06
N GLN A 198 7.64 14.00 -14.17
CA GLN A 198 7.37 15.28 -14.84
C GLN A 198 7.93 16.50 -14.08
N SER A 199 7.91 16.49 -12.75
CA SER A 199 8.50 17.57 -11.96
C SER A 199 10.04 17.58 -12.07
N GLN A 200 10.67 16.41 -12.19
CA GLN A 200 12.12 16.30 -12.44
C GLN A 200 12.50 16.72 -13.87
N LEU A 201 11.69 16.40 -14.88
CA LEU A 201 11.91 16.87 -16.25
C LEU A 201 11.79 18.39 -16.38
N SER A 202 10.82 19.01 -15.68
CA SER A 202 10.65 20.47 -15.68
C SER A 202 11.83 21.21 -15.02
N SER A 203 12.44 20.63 -13.98
CA SER A 203 13.61 21.20 -13.30
C SER A 203 14.94 21.00 -14.03
N CYS A 204 15.00 20.13 -15.05
CA CYS A 204 16.18 19.96 -15.92
C CYS A 204 16.13 20.83 -17.19
N VAL A 205 15.00 21.50 -17.46
CA VAL A 205 14.77 22.32 -18.66
C VAL A 205 14.63 23.82 -18.30
N SER A 206 14.88 24.19 -17.04
CA SER A 206 15.01 25.57 -16.56
C SER A 206 16.43 25.82 -16.09
#